data_AF-A0A3Q2DW30-F1
#
_entry.id   AF-A0A3Q2DW30-F1
#
_cell.length_a   1.000
_cell.length_b   1.000
_cell.length_c   1.000
_cell.angle_alpha   90.00
_cell.angle_beta   90.00
_cell.angle_gamma   90.00
#
_symmetry.space_group_name_H-M   'P 1'
#
loop_
_entity.id
_entity.type
_entity.pdbx_description
1 polymer ?
#
loop_
_entity_poly.entity_id
_entity_poly.type
_entity_poly.pdbx_seq_one_letter_code
_entity_poly.pdbx_strand_id
1 'polypeptide(L)'
;MSASIASLASYGSDSDSENDSESITSTEKVDPIDPDATAHLKPLQSGHKMSLAVLNSAPEVAVKEAVETGIHLDPSLKEVTYNPTFETMFAPEFGPVNPHKSQQMSAPRNMLSGYAEPAHVNDFMFEQQRRTFSTYGYALDPSVDTHQASSFSYIGAVDEAEKNKGLTVFESGQKKPEKRKKVKGGDAGDIDNYLGPWAKYVDEKDVAKPTEEEQKELDEITAKRMKKGRNEDEAPAEEKTILHVKEMYDYQGRSYLHVPQDVGVNLRSSEAPDKCYLPKKQIHVWSGHTKGVSAIRLFPSSGHLLLSCSMDCKIKLWEVYGDRRCLRTFIGHSKAVRDICFNNSGTQFLSAAYDRYLKLWDSETGQCISRFTNRKVPYCVKFNPDEDKQSLFVAGMSDKKIVQWDIRTGEVVQEYDRHLGAVNTITFVDENRRFVSTSDDKSLRVWEWDIPVDFKYIAEPSMHSMPAVTLSPNGKWLACQSMDNQILIFGAQNRFRLNKKKIFKGHMVAGYACQVDFSPDMSYVVSGDADGKLNIWDWKTTKLYHRIKAHDKVCISALWHPHETSKVITCGWDGQIKLWD
;
A
#
# COMPACT_ATOMS: atom_id res chain seq x y z
N MET A 1 37.04 -55.46 39.81
CA MET A 1 36.62 -56.46 38.83
C MET A 1 37.22 -56.03 37.51
N SER A 2 38.44 -56.53 37.27
CA SER A 2 38.69 -57.67 36.37
C SER A 2 38.66 -57.17 34.92
N ALA A 3 39.82 -56.88 34.35
CA ALA A 3 40.64 -57.87 33.63
C ALA A 3 39.97 -58.20 32.28
N SER A 4 40.66 -58.31 31.15
CA SER A 4 42.07 -58.25 30.75
C SER A 4 42.04 -58.63 29.27
N ILE A 5 42.74 -57.93 28.38
CA ILE A 5 44.02 -58.37 27.83
C ILE A 5 44.07 -59.89 27.59
N ALA A 6 44.06 -60.28 26.32
CA ALA A 6 44.80 -61.43 25.78
C ALA A 6 44.54 -61.50 24.26
N SER A 7 45.49 -61.79 23.38
CA SER A 7 46.95 -61.93 23.50
C SER A 7 47.47 -62.45 22.15
N LEU A 8 48.67 -62.02 21.79
CA LEU A 8 49.75 -62.80 21.17
C LEU A 8 49.41 -63.91 20.16
N ALA A 9 50.01 -63.83 18.97
CA ALA A 9 51.11 -64.72 18.57
C ALA A 9 51.66 -64.34 17.19
N SER A 10 52.91 -63.89 17.18
CA SER A 10 53.88 -63.99 16.09
C SER A 10 54.36 -65.43 15.90
N TYR A 11 54.77 -65.82 14.69
CA TYR A 11 55.85 -66.78 14.38
C TYR A 11 56.03 -66.69 12.85
N GLY A 12 57.19 -66.51 12.23
CA GLY A 12 58.57 -66.78 12.62
C GLY A 12 59.22 -67.42 11.38
N SER A 13 60.27 -66.80 10.86
CA SER A 13 61.38 -67.46 10.16
C SER A 13 62.52 -66.43 10.24
N ASP A 14 63.38 -66.49 11.25
CA ASP A 14 64.63 -67.28 11.29
C ASP A 14 65.44 -67.13 10.02
N SER A 15 66.74 -66.89 10.02
CA SER A 15 67.78 -66.53 10.98
C SER A 15 69.02 -66.47 10.09
N ASP A 16 69.94 -65.55 10.34
CA ASP A 16 71.36 -65.66 10.01
C ASP A 16 71.86 -65.86 8.55
N SER A 17 73.02 -65.25 8.33
CA SER A 17 74.02 -65.58 7.30
C SER A 17 73.64 -65.25 5.85
N GLU A 18 74.51 -64.77 4.98
CA GLU A 18 75.93 -64.47 5.02
C GLU A 18 76.20 -63.77 3.68
N ASN A 19 77.23 -62.92 3.70
CA ASN A 19 78.22 -62.78 2.65
C ASN A 19 77.86 -62.37 1.21
N ASP A 20 78.61 -61.34 0.85
CA ASP A 20 79.52 -61.31 -0.29
C ASP A 20 78.96 -60.89 -1.65
N SER A 21 79.27 -59.61 -1.93
CA SER A 21 80.31 -59.27 -2.91
C SER A 21 80.55 -60.30 -4.01
N GLU A 22 80.45 -59.86 -5.26
CA GLU A 22 81.65 -59.46 -5.99
C GLU A 22 81.28 -59.02 -7.40
N SER A 23 81.50 -57.74 -7.65
CA SER A 23 81.98 -57.26 -8.93
C SER A 23 83.42 -57.76 -9.13
N ILE A 24 83.67 -58.63 -10.08
CA ILE A 24 85.01 -59.05 -10.54
C ILE A 24 84.85 -59.40 -12.03
N THR A 25 85.70 -59.02 -12.97
CA THR A 25 86.93 -58.22 -13.05
C THR A 25 87.17 -57.97 -14.53
N SER A 26 88.01 -57.02 -14.93
CA SER A 26 89.40 -57.19 -15.40
C SER A 26 89.45 -56.55 -16.81
N THR A 27 90.43 -55.75 -17.24
CA THR A 27 91.88 -55.60 -16.97
C THR A 27 92.31 -54.37 -17.81
N GLU A 28 93.33 -53.53 -17.56
CA GLU A 28 94.75 -53.80 -17.30
C GLU A 28 95.55 -52.46 -17.11
N LYS A 29 96.56 -52.46 -16.19
CA LYS A 29 97.90 -51.76 -16.13
C LYS A 29 98.00 -50.20 -16.15
N VAL A 30 98.44 -49.43 -15.12
CA VAL A 30 99.62 -49.34 -14.18
C VAL A 30 100.88 -48.70 -14.83
N ASP A 31 101.31 -47.45 -14.54
CA ASP A 31 102.03 -46.80 -13.39
C ASP A 31 102.07 -45.23 -13.57
N PRO A 32 102.62 -44.33 -12.69
CA PRO A 32 103.09 -44.41 -11.29
C PRO A 32 102.46 -43.35 -10.33
N ILE A 33 102.92 -43.37 -9.06
CA ILE A 33 102.33 -42.83 -7.81
C ILE A 33 102.76 -41.37 -7.47
N ASP A 34 101.81 -40.53 -7.02
CA ASP A 34 102.00 -39.19 -6.41
C ASP A 34 100.86 -38.87 -5.37
N PRO A 35 100.96 -37.87 -4.47
CA PRO A 35 100.79 -38.01 -3.02
C PRO A 35 99.42 -37.54 -2.48
N ASP A 36 98.30 -38.12 -2.93
CA ASP A 36 96.96 -37.76 -2.44
C ASP A 36 96.25 -38.88 -1.65
N ALA A 37 96.96 -39.96 -1.36
CA ALA A 37 96.51 -41.12 -0.58
C ALA A 37 96.27 -40.84 0.93
N THR A 38 96.25 -39.57 1.38
CA THR A 38 96.11 -39.18 2.79
C THR A 38 95.14 -38.02 3.08
N ALA A 39 94.33 -37.57 2.11
CA ALA A 39 93.39 -36.45 2.35
C ALA A 39 92.10 -36.83 3.11
N HIS A 40 91.71 -38.11 3.11
CA HIS A 40 90.56 -38.63 3.87
C HIS A 40 90.90 -38.95 5.36
N LEU A 41 92.12 -38.62 5.80
CA LEU A 41 92.61 -38.75 7.18
C LEU A 41 92.75 -37.39 7.91
N LYS A 42 92.12 -36.31 7.42
CA LYS A 42 92.02 -35.04 8.16
C LYS A 42 90.71 -34.99 8.98
N PRO A 43 90.76 -34.61 10.27
CA PRO A 43 89.59 -34.60 11.15
C PRO A 43 88.56 -33.54 10.73
N LEU A 44 87.28 -33.92 10.66
CA LEU A 44 86.18 -32.94 10.67
C LEU A 44 86.16 -32.26 12.05
N GLN A 45 86.24 -30.94 12.03
CA GLN A 45 86.41 -30.10 13.22
C GLN A 45 85.21 -30.17 14.16
N SER A 46 85.53 -30.01 15.44
CA SER A 46 84.71 -30.23 16.61
C SER A 46 83.33 -29.55 16.61
N GLY A 47 82.31 -30.33 16.93
CA GLY A 47 81.29 -29.88 17.87
C GLY A 47 79.86 -30.27 17.53
N HIS A 48 79.48 -31.53 17.72
CA HIS A 48 78.11 -31.89 18.11
C HIS A 48 78.18 -32.98 19.18
N LYS A 49 77.79 -32.63 20.43
CA LYS A 49 77.43 -33.63 21.44
C LYS A 49 76.00 -34.05 21.13
N MET A 50 75.80 -35.33 20.87
CA MET A 50 74.46 -35.95 20.93
C MET A 50 73.98 -35.90 22.38
N SER A 51 72.81 -35.31 22.63
CA SER A 51 72.06 -35.51 23.86
C SER A 51 70.67 -36.03 23.52
N LEU A 52 70.25 -37.09 24.22
CA LEU A 52 68.95 -37.75 24.10
C LEU A 52 67.80 -36.73 24.12
N ALA A 53 66.87 -36.88 23.17
CA ALA A 53 65.64 -36.10 23.11
C ALA A 53 64.77 -36.42 24.34
N VAL A 54 64.68 -35.47 25.27
CA VAL A 54 63.57 -35.43 26.23
C VAL A 54 62.35 -34.95 25.44
N LEU A 55 61.33 -35.79 25.36
CA LEU A 55 60.07 -35.50 24.70
C LEU A 55 59.36 -34.40 25.48
N ASN A 56 59.44 -33.15 25.01
CA ASN A 56 58.79 -32.00 25.62
C ASN A 56 57.67 -31.49 24.70
N SER A 57 56.44 -31.62 25.16
CA SER A 57 55.20 -31.36 24.42
C SER A 57 54.79 -29.88 24.42
N ALA A 58 55.69 -29.00 24.02
CA ALA A 58 55.42 -27.58 23.81
C ALA A 58 56.33 -27.01 22.70
N PRO A 59 55.83 -26.20 21.76
CA PRO A 59 56.64 -25.66 20.68
C PRO A 59 57.68 -24.66 21.22
N GLU A 60 58.89 -24.72 20.66
CA GLU A 60 59.99 -23.80 20.96
C GLU A 60 59.60 -22.38 20.49
N VAL A 61 59.39 -21.47 21.45
CA VAL A 61 59.14 -20.06 21.14
C VAL A 61 60.50 -19.39 20.93
N ALA A 62 60.91 -19.26 19.67
CA ALA A 62 62.17 -18.63 19.30
C ALA A 62 62.17 -17.13 19.63
N VAL A 63 63.25 -16.67 20.26
CA VAL A 63 63.56 -15.26 20.53
C VAL A 63 64.06 -14.61 19.22
N LYS A 64 63.58 -13.39 18.94
CA LYS A 64 63.66 -12.67 17.65
C LYS A 64 65.03 -12.47 16.99
N GLU A 65 66.16 -12.88 17.59
CA GLU A 65 67.51 -12.53 17.10
C GLU A 65 68.32 -13.70 16.52
N ALA A 66 67.83 -14.94 16.56
CA ALA A 66 68.56 -16.11 16.03
C ALA A 66 68.01 -16.66 14.68
N VAL A 67 67.05 -15.96 14.05
CA VAL A 67 66.36 -16.39 12.82
C VAL A 67 66.43 -15.27 11.77
N GLU A 68 67.62 -14.80 11.42
CA GLU A 68 67.81 -14.17 10.11
C GLU A 68 67.96 -15.27 9.05
N THR A 69 66.88 -16.01 8.82
CA THR A 69 66.77 -16.96 7.71
C THR A 69 66.46 -16.19 6.43
N GLY A 70 67.50 -15.65 5.79
CA GLY A 70 67.41 -15.11 4.43
C GLY A 70 66.45 -13.94 4.21
N ILE A 71 66.48 -13.40 2.99
CA ILE A 71 65.54 -12.38 2.54
C ILE A 71 64.22 -13.10 2.20
N HIS A 72 63.21 -12.98 3.06
CA HIS A 72 61.86 -13.50 2.80
C HIS A 72 60.98 -12.42 2.18
N LEU A 73 60.07 -12.82 1.29
CA LEU A 73 59.09 -11.93 0.69
C LEU A 73 57.80 -11.93 1.51
N ASP A 74 57.12 -10.78 1.61
CA ASP A 74 55.78 -10.70 2.20
C ASP A 74 54.75 -11.38 1.27
N PRO A 75 53.95 -12.36 1.73
CA PRO A 75 52.95 -13.05 0.90
C PRO A 75 51.84 -12.13 0.35
N SER A 76 51.61 -10.98 0.97
CA SER A 76 50.59 -10.02 0.54
C SER A 76 51.07 -9.07 -0.57
N LEU A 77 52.39 -9.03 -0.82
CA LEU A 77 53.03 -8.11 -1.74
C LEU A 77 53.03 -8.67 -3.17
N LYS A 78 52.43 -7.92 -4.11
CA LYS A 78 52.20 -8.36 -5.50
C LYS A 78 53.32 -7.99 -6.48
N GLU A 79 54.13 -6.98 -6.18
CA GLU A 79 55.17 -6.47 -7.08
C GLU A 79 56.52 -6.46 -6.36
N VAL A 80 57.50 -7.19 -6.89
CA VAL A 80 58.85 -7.31 -6.30
C VAL A 80 59.85 -6.47 -7.09
N THR A 81 60.72 -5.73 -6.40
CA THR A 81 61.70 -4.80 -7.00
C THR A 81 63.05 -5.42 -7.34
N TYR A 82 63.29 -6.64 -6.89
CA TYR A 82 64.47 -7.46 -7.19
C TYR A 82 64.03 -8.84 -7.68
N ASN A 83 64.93 -9.62 -8.27
CA ASN A 83 64.62 -10.98 -8.71
C ASN A 83 64.82 -11.96 -7.54
N PRO A 84 63.75 -12.50 -6.92
CA PRO A 84 63.89 -13.47 -5.83
C PRO A 84 64.31 -14.84 -6.36
N THR A 85 64.87 -15.67 -5.48
CA THR A 85 65.10 -17.09 -5.77
C THR A 85 63.80 -17.88 -5.65
N PHE A 86 63.71 -19.04 -6.31
CA PHE A 86 62.51 -19.90 -6.23
C PHE A 86 62.12 -20.24 -4.78
N GLU A 87 63.11 -20.58 -3.96
CA GLU A 87 62.91 -20.91 -2.54
C GLU A 87 62.40 -19.73 -1.72
N THR A 88 62.80 -18.49 -2.04
CA THR A 88 62.34 -17.29 -1.31
C THR A 88 60.95 -16.82 -1.75
N MET A 89 60.54 -17.11 -2.98
CA MET A 89 59.25 -16.67 -3.54
C MET A 89 58.11 -17.68 -3.32
N PHE A 90 58.39 -18.99 -3.39
CA PHE A 90 57.39 -20.06 -3.31
C PHE A 90 57.43 -20.84 -1.99
N ALA A 91 58.07 -20.31 -0.94
CA ALA A 91 58.02 -20.89 0.39
C ALA A 91 56.57 -20.93 0.91
N PRO A 92 56.11 -22.05 1.50
CA PRO A 92 54.75 -22.14 2.05
C PRO A 92 54.59 -21.25 3.29
N GLU A 93 53.40 -20.67 3.46
CA GLU A 93 53.05 -19.93 4.67
C GLU A 93 52.99 -20.87 5.90
N PHE A 94 53.70 -20.51 6.97
CA PHE A 94 53.69 -21.31 8.21
C PHE A 94 52.47 -21.00 9.08
N GLY A 95 51.83 -22.05 9.60
CA GLY A 95 50.74 -21.96 10.58
C GLY A 95 49.44 -22.65 10.12
N PRO A 96 48.42 -22.73 10.99
CA PRO A 96 47.13 -23.32 10.63
C PRO A 96 46.34 -22.37 9.72
N VAL A 97 45.68 -22.93 8.69
CA VAL A 97 44.73 -22.18 7.85
C VAL A 97 43.59 -21.67 8.72
N ASN A 98 43.24 -20.39 8.57
CA ASN A 98 42.17 -19.77 9.34
C ASN A 98 40.80 -20.44 9.02
N PRO A 99 40.16 -21.12 9.99
CA PRO A 99 38.91 -21.86 9.75
C PRO A 99 37.68 -20.94 9.61
N HIS A 100 37.80 -19.64 9.91
CA HIS A 100 36.70 -18.67 9.83
C HIS A 100 36.58 -18.02 8.45
N LYS A 101 37.43 -18.38 7.48
CA LYS A 101 37.28 -17.93 6.09
C LYS A 101 36.32 -18.86 5.35
N SER A 102 35.31 -18.30 4.69
CA SER A 102 34.51 -19.06 3.71
C SER A 102 35.36 -19.41 2.49
N GLN A 103 34.92 -20.39 1.69
CA GLN A 103 35.64 -20.81 0.48
C GLN A 103 36.00 -19.64 -0.47
N GLN A 104 35.11 -18.65 -0.57
CA GLN A 104 35.33 -17.45 -1.38
C GLN A 104 36.37 -16.50 -0.76
N MET A 105 36.50 -16.48 0.58
CA MET A 105 37.48 -15.65 1.29
C MET A 105 38.84 -16.34 1.45
N SER A 106 38.89 -17.67 1.41
CA SER A 106 40.13 -18.45 1.43
C SER A 106 40.83 -18.46 0.07
N ALA A 107 40.07 -18.39 -1.03
CA ALA A 107 40.64 -18.31 -2.37
C ALA A 107 41.36 -16.97 -2.62
N PRO A 108 42.50 -16.97 -3.33
CA PRO A 108 43.16 -15.73 -3.76
C PRO A 108 42.22 -14.96 -4.70
N ARG A 109 41.98 -13.68 -4.40
CA ARG A 109 41.03 -12.85 -5.16
C ARG A 109 41.53 -11.43 -5.37
N ASN A 110 41.28 -10.90 -6.56
CA ASN A 110 41.52 -9.49 -6.89
C ASN A 110 40.19 -8.71 -6.98
N MET A 111 39.10 -9.40 -7.32
CA MET A 111 37.73 -8.88 -7.30
C MET A 111 36.83 -9.79 -6.45
N LEU A 112 35.60 -9.35 -6.15
CA LEU A 112 34.73 -10.05 -5.20
C LEU A 112 34.48 -11.53 -5.57
N SER A 113 34.34 -11.84 -6.86
CA SER A 113 34.04 -13.17 -7.38
C SER A 113 35.27 -14.07 -7.62
N GLY A 114 36.50 -13.55 -7.59
CA GLY A 114 37.70 -14.34 -7.86
C GLY A 114 38.93 -13.52 -8.27
N TYR A 115 39.90 -14.19 -8.88
CA TYR A 115 41.11 -13.59 -9.43
C TYR A 115 40.94 -13.35 -10.94
N ALA A 116 41.18 -12.12 -11.38
CA ALA A 116 41.14 -11.76 -12.79
C ALA A 116 42.46 -11.08 -13.13
N GLU A 117 43.17 -11.66 -14.09
CA GLU A 117 44.44 -11.15 -14.61
C GLU A 117 44.39 -11.07 -16.14
N PRO A 118 45.07 -10.08 -16.75
CA PRO A 118 45.22 -10.04 -18.20
C PRO A 118 46.04 -11.23 -18.70
N ALA A 119 45.41 -12.12 -19.47
CA ALA A 119 46.07 -13.24 -20.13
C ALA A 119 46.33 -12.93 -21.61
N HIS A 120 47.49 -13.32 -22.11
CA HIS A 120 47.88 -13.16 -23.52
C HIS A 120 47.86 -14.53 -24.23
N VAL A 121 46.66 -14.96 -24.63
CA VAL A 121 46.44 -16.21 -25.38
C VAL A 121 46.36 -15.89 -26.88
N ASN A 122 46.80 -16.81 -27.73
CA ASN A 122 46.60 -16.70 -29.17
C ASN A 122 45.10 -16.75 -29.52
N ASP A 123 44.59 -15.73 -30.20
CA ASP A 123 43.18 -15.59 -30.61
C ASP A 123 42.64 -16.86 -31.28
N PHE A 124 43.43 -17.48 -32.17
CA PHE A 124 43.02 -18.68 -32.88
C PHE A 124 42.82 -19.86 -31.92
N MET A 125 43.75 -20.07 -30.99
CA MET A 125 43.69 -21.18 -30.04
C MET A 125 42.53 -21.01 -29.05
N PHE A 126 42.30 -19.77 -28.59
CA PHE A 126 41.18 -19.47 -27.71
C PHE A 126 39.83 -19.72 -28.41
N GLU A 127 39.64 -19.22 -29.63
CA GLU A 127 38.39 -19.41 -30.36
C GLU A 127 38.21 -20.86 -30.82
N GLN A 128 39.30 -21.58 -31.12
CA GLN A 128 39.28 -23.01 -31.38
C GLN A 128 38.73 -23.79 -30.19
N GLN A 129 39.26 -23.59 -28.99
CA GLN A 129 38.77 -24.28 -27.80
C GLN A 129 37.35 -23.86 -27.44
N ARG A 130 37.03 -22.56 -27.49
CA ARG A 130 35.69 -22.03 -27.20
C ARG A 130 34.61 -22.61 -28.12
N ARG A 131 34.88 -22.70 -29.43
CA ARG A 131 33.94 -23.31 -30.39
C ARG A 131 33.84 -24.81 -30.21
N THR A 132 34.95 -25.48 -29.87
CA THR A 132 34.96 -26.92 -29.59
C THR A 132 34.08 -27.23 -28.38
N PHE A 133 34.18 -26.44 -27.30
CA PHE A 133 33.30 -26.57 -26.15
C PHE A 133 31.84 -26.29 -26.50
N SER A 134 31.56 -25.24 -27.27
CA SER A 134 30.17 -24.90 -27.65
C SER A 134 29.52 -25.90 -28.60
N THR A 135 30.32 -26.63 -29.39
CA THR A 135 29.83 -27.57 -30.42
C THR A 135 29.78 -29.01 -29.93
N TYR A 136 30.83 -29.44 -29.22
CA TYR A 136 31.03 -30.82 -28.78
C TYR A 136 31.03 -30.96 -27.24
N GLY A 137 30.92 -29.87 -26.48
CA GLY A 137 30.83 -29.94 -25.02
C GLY A 137 32.15 -30.21 -24.28
N TYR A 138 33.28 -30.26 -24.97
CA TYR A 138 34.61 -30.42 -24.36
C TYR A 138 35.65 -29.43 -24.92
N ALA A 139 36.67 -29.13 -24.13
CA ALA A 139 37.84 -28.35 -24.52
C ALA A 139 39.04 -28.71 -23.65
N LEU A 140 40.24 -28.27 -24.03
CA LEU A 140 41.42 -28.32 -23.17
C LEU A 140 41.32 -27.28 -22.04
N ASP A 141 41.76 -27.64 -20.84
CA ASP A 141 41.79 -26.73 -19.70
C ASP A 141 42.80 -25.58 -19.91
N PRO A 142 42.39 -24.30 -19.85
CA PRO A 142 43.30 -23.17 -19.91
C PRO A 142 43.98 -22.84 -18.56
N SER A 143 43.74 -23.60 -17.48
CA SER A 143 44.34 -23.36 -16.16
C SER A 143 45.87 -23.39 -16.17
N VAL A 144 46.50 -22.45 -15.45
CA VAL A 144 47.95 -22.39 -15.25
C VAL A 144 48.26 -22.73 -13.79
N ASP A 145 48.43 -24.03 -13.50
CA ASP A 145 48.75 -24.49 -12.15
C ASP A 145 50.27 -24.53 -11.91
N THR A 146 50.72 -24.05 -10.73
CA THR A 146 52.14 -24.01 -10.35
C THR A 146 52.71 -25.38 -9.98
N HIS A 147 51.86 -26.33 -9.58
CA HIS A 147 52.26 -27.72 -9.34
C HIS A 147 52.13 -28.50 -10.64
N GLN A 148 53.21 -29.16 -11.06
CA GLN A 148 53.36 -29.92 -12.32
C GLN A 148 52.34 -31.06 -12.48
N ALA A 149 51.08 -30.74 -12.70
CA ALA A 149 50.09 -31.60 -13.31
C ALA A 149 49.86 -31.13 -14.75
N SER A 150 50.94 -31.06 -15.54
CA SER A 150 50.90 -30.85 -16.98
C SER A 150 50.45 -32.14 -17.68
N SER A 151 49.24 -32.58 -17.39
CA SER A 151 48.49 -33.47 -18.27
C SER A 151 47.48 -32.60 -19.01
N PHE A 152 47.55 -32.57 -20.34
CA PHE A 152 46.55 -31.94 -21.21
C PHE A 152 45.17 -32.56 -20.95
N SER A 153 44.47 -32.07 -19.92
CA SER A 153 43.19 -32.61 -19.50
C SER A 153 42.08 -31.95 -20.29
N TYR A 154 41.14 -32.76 -20.77
CA TYR A 154 39.89 -32.25 -21.31
C TYR A 154 38.95 -31.90 -20.16
N ILE A 155 38.23 -30.80 -20.30
CA ILE A 155 37.18 -30.34 -19.39
C ILE A 155 35.82 -30.34 -20.11
N GLY A 156 34.74 -30.56 -19.35
CA GLY A 156 33.38 -30.73 -19.89
C GLY A 156 32.99 -32.20 -20.06
N ALA A 157 32.51 -32.57 -21.24
CA ALA A 157 32.14 -33.94 -21.58
C ALA A 157 33.37 -34.77 -22.03
N VAL A 158 34.15 -35.25 -21.06
CA VAL A 158 35.41 -36.01 -21.31
C VAL A 158 35.17 -37.28 -22.14
N ASP A 159 34.06 -37.98 -21.90
CA ASP A 159 33.68 -39.18 -22.66
C ASP A 159 33.53 -38.90 -24.17
N GLU A 160 32.99 -37.72 -24.52
CA GLU A 160 32.86 -37.30 -25.92
C GLU A 160 34.21 -36.86 -26.50
N ALA A 161 35.09 -36.30 -25.66
CA ALA A 161 36.45 -35.92 -26.05
C ALA A 161 37.27 -37.15 -26.45
N GLU A 162 37.22 -38.23 -25.66
CA GLU A 162 37.91 -39.49 -25.97
C GLU A 162 37.31 -40.16 -27.21
N LYS A 163 35.98 -40.20 -27.30
CA LYS A 163 35.26 -40.79 -28.44
C LYS A 163 35.60 -40.10 -29.77
N ASN A 164 35.72 -38.77 -29.75
CA ASN A 164 36.07 -37.97 -30.91
C ASN A 164 37.59 -37.73 -31.04
N LYS A 165 38.41 -38.33 -30.17
CA LYS A 165 39.88 -38.17 -30.11
C LYS A 165 40.34 -36.70 -30.04
N GLY A 166 39.59 -35.86 -29.33
CA GLY A 166 39.95 -34.45 -29.12
C GLY A 166 39.80 -33.55 -30.34
N LEU A 167 39.02 -33.97 -31.35
CA LEU A 167 38.79 -33.21 -32.58
C LEU A 167 38.25 -31.80 -32.26
N THR A 168 38.81 -30.79 -32.93
CA THR A 168 38.33 -29.41 -32.84
C THR A 168 37.46 -29.01 -34.02
N VAL A 169 36.69 -27.91 -33.89
CA VAL A 169 35.75 -27.45 -34.94
C VAL A 169 36.46 -27.09 -36.26
N PHE A 170 37.72 -26.66 -36.20
CA PHE A 170 38.50 -26.28 -37.38
C PHE A 170 39.16 -27.49 -38.08
N GLU A 171 39.09 -28.68 -37.49
CA GLU A 171 39.60 -29.91 -38.07
C GLU A 171 38.50 -30.68 -38.78
N SER A 172 38.83 -31.30 -39.91
CA SER A 172 37.88 -32.11 -40.66
C SER A 172 37.68 -33.47 -39.98
N GLY A 173 36.59 -33.61 -39.24
CA GLY A 173 36.21 -34.84 -38.55
C GLY A 173 35.47 -35.87 -39.40
N GLN A 174 35.11 -37.00 -38.75
CA GLN A 174 34.16 -37.96 -39.29
C GLN A 174 32.80 -37.27 -39.49
N LYS A 175 32.30 -37.28 -40.73
CA LYS A 175 31.02 -36.66 -41.08
C LYS A 175 29.89 -37.38 -40.33
N LYS A 176 29.00 -36.63 -39.68
CA LYS A 176 27.74 -37.18 -39.14
C LYS A 176 26.99 -37.92 -40.26
N PRO A 177 26.45 -39.13 -39.99
CA PRO A 177 25.85 -39.97 -41.03
C PRO A 177 24.56 -39.36 -41.60
N GLU A 178 23.82 -38.60 -40.80
CA GLU A 178 22.54 -38.01 -41.21
C GLU A 178 22.58 -36.48 -41.18
N LYS A 179 22.42 -35.87 -42.35
CA LYS A 179 22.19 -34.43 -42.47
C LYS A 179 20.69 -34.16 -42.52
N ARG A 180 20.21 -33.17 -41.75
CA ARG A 180 18.83 -32.69 -41.86
C ARG A 180 18.57 -32.20 -43.28
N LYS A 181 17.43 -32.58 -43.85
CA LYS A 181 17.05 -32.23 -45.23
C LYS A 181 16.46 -30.82 -45.25
N LYS A 182 17.02 -29.96 -46.10
CA LYS A 182 16.46 -28.64 -46.40
C LYS A 182 15.48 -28.72 -47.57
N VAL A 183 14.49 -27.84 -47.57
CA VAL A 183 13.60 -27.65 -48.74
C VAL A 183 14.46 -27.20 -49.93
N LYS A 184 14.30 -27.83 -51.10
CA LYS A 184 14.97 -27.36 -52.32
C LYS A 184 14.22 -26.13 -52.83
N GLY A 185 14.81 -24.94 -52.68
CA GLY A 185 14.32 -23.73 -53.34
C GLY A 185 14.57 -23.81 -54.84
N GLY A 186 13.65 -23.27 -55.64
CA GLY A 186 13.81 -23.17 -57.09
C GLY A 186 15.01 -22.32 -57.50
N ASP A 187 15.24 -22.17 -58.80
CA ASP A 187 16.25 -21.25 -59.32
C ASP A 187 15.84 -19.79 -59.13
N ALA A 188 16.80 -18.86 -59.14
CA ALA A 188 16.57 -17.44 -58.89
C ALA A 188 15.63 -16.74 -59.90
N GLY A 189 15.20 -17.44 -60.96
CA GLY A 189 14.20 -16.97 -61.91
C GLY A 189 12.74 -17.18 -61.46
N ASP A 190 12.48 -18.04 -60.47
CA ASP A 190 11.15 -18.26 -59.89
C ASP A 190 10.97 -17.37 -58.65
N ILE A 191 10.25 -16.27 -58.83
CA ILE A 191 10.13 -15.17 -57.86
C ILE A 191 9.52 -15.64 -56.53
N ASP A 192 8.58 -16.59 -56.57
CA ASP A 192 7.81 -17.01 -55.39
C ASP A 192 8.43 -18.23 -54.68
N ASN A 193 9.20 -19.06 -55.40
CA ASN A 193 9.75 -20.32 -54.86
C ASN A 193 11.27 -20.29 -54.62
N TYR A 194 11.94 -19.17 -54.87
CA TYR A 194 13.37 -19.04 -54.60
C TYR A 194 13.66 -18.92 -53.10
N LEU A 195 14.21 -19.97 -52.50
CA LEU A 195 14.56 -20.02 -51.08
C LEU A 195 16.06 -19.88 -50.82
N GLY A 196 16.93 -20.17 -51.79
CA GLY A 196 18.40 -20.02 -51.66
C GLY A 196 18.97 -20.52 -50.31
N PRO A 197 19.80 -19.72 -49.61
CA PRO A 197 20.28 -20.03 -48.25
C PRO A 197 19.20 -19.98 -47.15
N TRP A 198 18.05 -19.36 -47.40
CA TRP A 198 16.89 -19.28 -46.50
C TRP A 198 16.01 -20.52 -46.52
N ALA A 199 16.39 -21.55 -47.29
CA ALA A 199 15.73 -22.85 -47.27
C ALA A 199 15.65 -23.43 -45.86
N LYS A 200 14.42 -23.49 -45.33
CA LYS A 200 14.09 -24.10 -44.04
C LYS A 200 14.29 -25.61 -44.09
N TYR A 201 14.40 -26.24 -42.92
CA TYR A 201 14.40 -27.69 -42.86
C TYR A 201 12.98 -28.26 -43.04
N VAL A 202 12.87 -29.43 -43.66
CA VAL A 202 11.57 -30.07 -43.96
C VAL A 202 10.82 -30.50 -42.69
N ASP A 203 11.57 -30.78 -41.63
CA ASP A 203 11.06 -31.19 -40.31
C ASP A 203 10.68 -30.00 -39.39
N GLU A 204 10.97 -28.77 -39.80
CA GLU A 204 10.74 -27.56 -39.01
C GLU A 204 9.36 -26.97 -39.30
N LYS A 205 8.57 -26.74 -38.24
CA LYS A 205 7.26 -26.09 -38.34
C LYS A 205 7.37 -24.63 -37.92
N ASP A 206 6.77 -23.75 -38.72
CA ASP A 206 6.84 -22.29 -38.52
C ASP A 206 6.03 -21.78 -37.32
N VAL A 207 4.96 -22.49 -36.95
CA VAL A 207 4.08 -22.11 -35.86
C VAL A 207 4.02 -23.22 -34.82
N ALA A 208 4.64 -22.97 -33.68
CA ALA A 208 4.49 -23.79 -32.49
C ALA A 208 3.30 -23.26 -31.68
N LYS A 209 2.14 -23.92 -31.80
CA LYS A 209 1.02 -23.68 -30.89
C LYS A 209 1.20 -24.58 -29.66
N PRO A 210 0.95 -24.09 -28.44
CA PRO A 210 0.88 -24.94 -27.26
C PRO A 210 -0.19 -26.03 -27.45
N THR A 211 -0.07 -27.12 -26.70
CA THR A 211 -1.10 -28.18 -26.68
C THR A 211 -2.44 -27.61 -26.20
N GLU A 212 -3.55 -28.30 -26.51
CA GLU A 212 -4.88 -27.83 -26.10
C GLU A 212 -5.02 -27.69 -24.57
N GLU A 213 -4.26 -28.49 -23.81
CA GLU A 213 -4.21 -28.42 -22.35
C GLU A 213 -3.44 -27.18 -21.88
N GLU A 214 -2.26 -26.92 -22.44
CA GLU A 214 -1.47 -25.72 -22.14
C GLU A 214 -2.18 -24.44 -22.57
N GLN A 215 -2.94 -24.46 -23.67
CA GLN A 215 -3.77 -23.31 -24.08
C GLN A 215 -4.83 -23.00 -23.03
N LYS A 216 -5.53 -24.03 -22.51
CA LYS A 216 -6.51 -23.84 -21.42
C LYS A 216 -5.85 -23.33 -20.15
N GLU A 217 -4.67 -23.83 -19.79
CA GLU A 217 -3.93 -23.34 -18.63
C GLU A 217 -3.53 -21.86 -18.80
N LEU A 218 -3.05 -21.47 -19.99
CA LEU A 218 -2.74 -20.08 -20.31
C LEU A 218 -3.99 -19.19 -20.26
N ASP A 219 -5.13 -19.67 -20.76
CA ASP A 219 -6.42 -18.98 -20.69
C ASP A 219 -6.88 -18.81 -19.23
N GLU A 220 -6.67 -19.81 -18.38
CA GLU A 220 -6.94 -19.69 -16.94
C GLU A 220 -6.02 -18.67 -16.25
N ILE A 221 -4.72 -18.67 -16.57
CA ILE A 221 -3.75 -17.72 -16.00
C ILE A 221 -4.11 -16.29 -16.43
N THR A 222 -4.46 -16.08 -17.70
CA THR A 222 -4.87 -14.78 -18.20
C THR A 222 -6.19 -14.33 -17.59
N ALA A 223 -7.18 -15.22 -17.43
CA ALA A 223 -8.43 -14.93 -16.74
C ALA A 223 -8.18 -14.54 -15.26
N LYS A 224 -7.30 -15.25 -14.54
CA LYS A 224 -6.90 -14.91 -13.17
C LYS A 224 -6.22 -13.54 -13.10
N ARG A 225 -5.37 -13.20 -14.09
CA ARG A 225 -4.71 -11.88 -14.18
C ARG A 225 -5.70 -10.76 -14.48
N MET A 226 -6.64 -10.97 -15.41
CA MET A 226 -7.69 -10.03 -15.75
C MET A 226 -8.61 -9.74 -14.55
N LYS A 227 -8.96 -10.77 -13.77
CA LYS A 227 -9.74 -10.59 -12.52
C LYS A 227 -9.03 -9.75 -11.46
N LYS A 228 -7.69 -9.84 -11.36
CA LYS A 228 -6.91 -9.02 -10.41
C LYS A 228 -6.84 -7.54 -10.79
N GLY A 229 -6.91 -7.22 -12.08
CA GLY A 229 -6.81 -5.85 -12.59
C GLY A 229 -8.16 -5.16 -12.85
N ARG A 230 -9.27 -5.90 -12.83
CA ARG A 230 -10.60 -5.34 -13.04
C ARG A 230 -11.07 -4.62 -11.78
N ASN A 231 -11.05 -3.30 -11.81
CA ASN A 231 -11.90 -2.50 -10.92
C ASN A 231 -13.34 -2.76 -11.37
N GLU A 232 -14.02 -3.71 -10.74
CA GLU A 232 -15.45 -3.88 -10.94
C GLU A 232 -16.13 -2.57 -10.55
N ASP A 233 -16.80 -1.92 -11.51
CA ASP A 233 -17.69 -0.81 -11.18
C ASP A 233 -18.73 -1.34 -10.20
N GLU A 234 -18.64 -0.90 -8.94
CA GLU A 234 -19.50 -1.34 -7.84
C GLU A 234 -20.96 -1.35 -8.30
N ALA A 235 -21.53 -2.55 -8.44
CA ALA A 235 -22.93 -2.71 -8.75
C ALA A 235 -23.76 -1.98 -7.69
N PRO A 236 -24.89 -1.34 -8.06
CA PRO A 236 -25.74 -0.66 -7.11
C PRO A 236 -26.21 -1.66 -6.05
N ALA A 237 -25.93 -1.36 -4.78
CA ALA A 237 -26.26 -2.24 -3.67
C ALA A 237 -27.78 -2.50 -3.58
N GLU A 238 -28.14 -3.74 -3.26
CA GLU A 238 -29.52 -4.15 -3.05
C GLU A 238 -30.18 -3.31 -1.96
N GLU A 239 -31.35 -2.77 -2.28
CA GLU A 239 -32.11 -1.95 -1.35
C GLU A 239 -33.06 -2.80 -0.54
N LYS A 240 -32.99 -2.64 0.78
CA LYS A 240 -33.81 -3.37 1.74
C LYS A 240 -34.25 -2.38 2.79
N THR A 241 -35.50 -2.47 3.21
CA THR A 241 -35.97 -1.70 4.36
C THR A 241 -36.56 -2.61 5.41
N ILE A 242 -36.27 -2.25 6.65
CA ILE A 242 -36.71 -2.99 7.83
C ILE A 242 -37.59 -2.04 8.62
N LEU A 243 -38.88 -2.34 8.67
CA LEU A 243 -39.82 -1.72 9.59
C LEU A 243 -39.68 -2.42 10.93
N HIS A 244 -39.40 -1.68 12.00
CA HIS A 244 -39.23 -2.24 13.35
C HIS A 244 -40.53 -2.21 14.16
N VAL A 245 -41.50 -1.39 13.74
CA VAL A 245 -42.83 -1.34 14.34
C VAL A 245 -43.71 -2.44 13.74
N LYS A 246 -44.57 -3.05 14.56
CA LYS A 246 -45.47 -4.13 14.15
C LYS A 246 -46.50 -3.69 13.10
N GLU A 247 -47.00 -2.46 13.23
CA GLU A 247 -48.03 -1.90 12.36
C GLU A 247 -47.53 -0.56 11.80
N MET A 248 -47.73 -0.37 10.49
CA MET A 248 -47.33 0.85 9.78
C MET A 248 -48.35 1.98 9.94
N TYR A 249 -49.61 1.62 10.17
CA TYR A 249 -50.74 2.53 10.30
C TYR A 249 -51.32 2.40 11.70
N ASP A 250 -51.79 3.52 12.25
CA ASP A 250 -52.58 3.51 13.48
C ASP A 250 -54.01 2.97 13.22
N TYR A 251 -54.81 2.90 14.30
CA TYR A 251 -56.20 2.47 14.23
C TYR A 251 -57.10 3.36 13.36
N GLN A 252 -56.67 4.58 13.02
CA GLN A 252 -57.36 5.52 12.13
C GLN A 252 -56.83 5.46 10.69
N GLY A 253 -55.89 4.54 10.39
CA GLY A 253 -55.25 4.43 9.08
C GLY A 253 -54.21 5.51 8.81
N ARG A 254 -53.75 6.26 9.82
CA ARG A 254 -52.72 7.29 9.67
C ARG A 254 -51.34 6.67 9.78
N SER A 255 -50.43 7.10 8.91
CA SER A 255 -49.02 6.71 9.00
C SER A 255 -48.33 7.42 10.16
N TYR A 256 -47.16 6.93 10.55
CA TYR A 256 -46.30 7.60 11.53
C TYR A 256 -45.77 8.98 11.09
N LEU A 257 -45.99 9.40 9.83
CA LEU A 257 -45.68 10.76 9.37
C LEU A 257 -46.73 11.79 9.82
N HIS A 258 -47.92 11.34 10.23
CA HIS A 258 -48.96 12.25 10.66
C HIS A 258 -48.55 12.91 11.98
N VAL A 259 -48.52 14.24 11.98
CA VAL A 259 -48.13 15.05 13.15
C VAL A 259 -49.00 14.71 14.36
N PRO A 260 -48.41 14.20 15.47
CA PRO A 260 -49.13 13.88 16.68
C PRO A 260 -49.81 15.12 17.29
N GLN A 261 -51.03 14.95 17.82
CA GLN A 261 -51.83 16.01 18.46
C GLN A 261 -51.95 15.82 19.98
N ASP A 262 -51.51 14.67 20.47
CA ASP A 262 -51.48 14.26 21.87
C ASP A 262 -50.27 14.82 22.64
N VAL A 263 -49.32 15.42 21.93
CA VAL A 263 -48.19 16.14 22.52
C VAL A 263 -48.69 17.46 23.10
N GLY A 264 -48.32 17.77 24.35
CA GLY A 264 -48.72 19.00 25.05
C GLY A 264 -48.20 20.32 24.45
N VAL A 265 -47.60 20.28 23.25
CA VAL A 265 -47.10 21.42 22.49
C VAL A 265 -47.68 21.32 21.07
N ASN A 266 -48.13 22.45 20.53
CA ASN A 266 -48.70 22.53 19.19
C ASN A 266 -47.62 22.44 18.11
N LEU A 267 -47.32 21.22 17.64
CA LEU A 267 -46.30 20.94 16.61
C LEU A 267 -46.66 21.44 15.20
N ARG A 268 -47.84 22.07 15.02
CA ARG A 268 -48.29 22.69 13.75
C ARG A 268 -48.16 24.22 13.76
N SER A 269 -47.80 24.81 14.89
CA SER A 269 -47.60 26.25 14.98
C SER A 269 -46.46 26.68 14.07
N SER A 270 -46.59 27.78 13.35
CA SER A 270 -45.47 28.44 12.67
C SER A 270 -44.75 29.45 13.58
N GLU A 271 -45.35 29.76 14.74
CA GLU A 271 -44.81 30.72 15.70
C GLU A 271 -43.72 30.05 16.54
N ALA A 272 -42.55 30.68 16.57
CA ALA A 272 -41.48 30.28 17.47
C ALA A 272 -41.92 30.49 18.93
N PRO A 273 -41.52 29.61 19.86
CA PRO A 273 -41.84 29.78 21.26
C PRO A 273 -41.25 31.08 21.84
N ASP A 274 -42.01 31.74 22.72
CA ASP A 274 -41.69 33.07 23.28
C ASP A 274 -40.30 33.17 23.91
N LYS A 275 -39.82 32.09 24.53
CA LYS A 275 -38.54 32.04 25.20
C LYS A 275 -37.97 30.64 25.25
N CYS A 276 -36.76 30.48 24.73
CA CYS A 276 -36.01 29.24 24.83
C CYS A 276 -35.22 29.14 26.15
N TYR A 277 -35.03 27.92 26.63
CA TYR A 277 -34.27 27.61 27.85
C TYR A 277 -33.14 26.64 27.53
N LEU A 278 -32.09 26.65 28.35
CA LEU A 278 -30.95 25.76 28.13
C LEU A 278 -31.27 24.35 28.63
N PRO A 279 -30.94 23.30 27.85
CA PRO A 279 -31.08 21.94 28.34
C PRO A 279 -30.14 21.66 29.51
N LYS A 280 -30.60 20.87 30.48
CA LYS A 280 -29.82 20.52 31.69
C LYS A 280 -29.58 19.04 31.84
N LYS A 281 -30.50 18.21 31.36
CA LYS A 281 -30.49 16.77 31.57
C LYS A 281 -30.63 16.03 30.24
N GLN A 282 -29.99 14.89 30.17
CA GLN A 282 -30.17 13.95 29.08
C GLN A 282 -31.43 13.13 29.35
N ILE A 283 -32.42 13.17 28.45
CA ILE A 283 -33.67 12.42 28.61
C ILE A 283 -33.58 11.03 27.96
N HIS A 284 -32.95 10.94 26.79
CA HIS A 284 -32.96 9.71 26.00
C HIS A 284 -31.68 9.48 25.21
N VAL A 285 -31.41 8.21 24.91
CA VAL A 285 -30.35 7.74 24.02
C VAL A 285 -30.98 6.84 22.97
N TRP A 286 -30.93 7.25 21.71
CA TRP A 286 -31.18 6.34 20.61
C TRP A 286 -29.89 5.59 20.29
N SER A 287 -29.88 4.29 20.58
CA SER A 287 -28.82 3.36 20.22
C SER A 287 -29.32 2.41 19.13
N GLY A 288 -28.53 2.25 18.08
CA GLY A 288 -28.92 1.37 16.96
C GLY A 288 -28.01 1.45 15.74
N HIS A 289 -27.22 2.52 15.61
CA HIS A 289 -26.13 2.58 14.64
C HIS A 289 -24.89 1.90 15.20
N THR A 290 -24.19 1.13 14.34
CA THR A 290 -22.95 0.43 14.75
C THR A 290 -21.71 1.29 14.58
N LYS A 291 -21.81 2.35 13.75
CA LYS A 291 -20.74 3.32 13.50
C LYS A 291 -21.27 4.74 13.78
N GLY A 292 -20.37 5.72 13.74
CA GLY A 292 -20.70 7.12 13.97
C GLY A 292 -21.84 7.64 13.10
N VAL A 293 -22.73 8.42 13.71
CA VAL A 293 -23.79 9.15 13.00
C VAL A 293 -23.13 10.35 12.32
N SER A 294 -23.45 10.58 11.04
CA SER A 294 -22.84 11.62 10.20
C SER A 294 -23.68 12.88 10.13
N ALA A 295 -25.00 12.76 10.00
CA ALA A 295 -25.94 13.87 10.06
C ALA A 295 -27.29 13.45 10.62
N ILE A 296 -28.02 14.44 11.12
CA ILE A 296 -29.39 14.31 11.59
C ILE A 296 -30.24 15.39 10.95
N ARG A 297 -31.51 15.08 10.68
CA ARG A 297 -32.54 16.05 10.29
C ARG A 297 -33.82 15.78 11.06
N LEU A 298 -34.43 16.83 11.57
CA LEU A 298 -35.80 16.79 12.07
C LEU A 298 -36.80 16.78 10.90
N PHE A 299 -37.97 16.22 11.15
CA PHE A 299 -39.09 16.28 10.22
C PHE A 299 -39.48 17.73 9.94
N PRO A 300 -39.70 18.11 8.66
CA PRO A 300 -40.04 19.48 8.29
C PRO A 300 -41.32 19.94 9.00
N SER A 301 -41.37 21.23 9.31
CA SER A 301 -42.47 21.91 10.00
C SER A 301 -42.74 21.48 11.44
N SER A 302 -42.76 20.19 11.79
CA SER A 302 -43.26 19.69 13.09
C SER A 302 -42.23 19.04 14.00
N GLY A 303 -41.10 18.54 13.49
CA GLY A 303 -40.03 17.96 14.31
C GLY A 303 -40.37 16.69 15.10
N HIS A 304 -41.52 16.05 14.83
CA HIS A 304 -41.94 14.84 15.57
C HIS A 304 -41.16 13.57 15.20
N LEU A 305 -40.56 13.53 14.00
CA LEU A 305 -39.66 12.47 13.56
C LEU A 305 -38.24 13.00 13.40
N LEU A 306 -37.30 12.07 13.48
CA LEU A 306 -35.88 12.32 13.34
C LEU A 306 -35.29 11.33 12.32
N LEU A 307 -34.69 11.83 11.25
CA LEU A 307 -33.84 11.03 10.38
C LEU A 307 -32.39 11.13 10.86
N SER A 308 -31.72 9.98 10.92
CA SER A 308 -30.28 9.89 11.13
C SER A 308 -29.62 9.09 10.02
N CYS A 309 -28.45 9.55 9.59
CA CYS A 309 -27.59 8.81 8.69
C CYS A 309 -26.26 8.48 9.38
N SER A 310 -25.68 7.34 9.01
CA SER A 310 -24.48 6.84 9.67
C SER A 310 -23.46 6.29 8.68
N MET A 311 -22.23 6.19 9.17
CA MET A 311 -21.12 5.54 8.48
C MET A 311 -21.29 4.01 8.35
N ASP A 312 -22.32 3.43 8.96
CA ASP A 312 -22.71 2.02 8.81
C ASP A 312 -23.51 1.73 7.53
N CYS A 313 -23.62 2.71 6.64
CA CYS A 313 -24.37 2.67 5.38
C CYS A 313 -25.90 2.55 5.56
N LYS A 314 -26.40 2.78 6.78
CA LYS A 314 -27.82 2.74 7.10
C LYS A 314 -28.34 4.13 7.40
N ILE A 315 -29.61 4.33 7.08
CA ILE A 315 -30.39 5.49 7.47
C ILE A 315 -31.47 4.98 8.40
N LYS A 316 -31.74 5.68 9.49
CA LYS A 316 -32.77 5.31 10.46
C LYS A 316 -33.72 6.46 10.67
N LEU A 317 -35.00 6.12 10.80
CA LEU A 317 -36.06 7.03 11.20
C LEU A 317 -36.44 6.72 12.65
N TRP A 318 -36.49 7.75 13.48
CA TRP A 318 -36.80 7.66 14.90
C TRP A 318 -37.99 8.55 15.23
N GLU A 319 -38.74 8.11 16.21
CA GLU A 319 -39.77 8.92 16.84
C GLU A 319 -39.14 9.81 17.93
N VAL A 320 -39.48 11.10 17.95
CA VAL A 320 -39.00 12.05 18.98
C VAL A 320 -39.90 12.01 20.22
N TYR A 321 -41.20 11.83 20.00
CA TYR A 321 -42.24 11.75 21.04
C TYR A 321 -42.64 10.28 21.30
N GLY A 322 -43.55 10.06 22.25
CA GLY A 322 -44.03 8.72 22.60
C GLY A 322 -42.95 7.79 23.15
N ASP A 323 -42.88 6.58 22.59
CA ASP A 323 -41.96 5.52 23.01
C ASP A 323 -40.53 5.70 22.49
N ARG A 324 -40.28 6.72 21.65
CA ARG A 324 -38.96 7.09 21.10
C ARG A 324 -38.26 5.94 20.37
N ARG A 325 -39.03 5.13 19.66
CA ARG A 325 -38.53 3.91 19.01
C ARG A 325 -37.86 4.21 17.68
N CYS A 326 -37.04 3.26 17.22
CA CYS A 326 -36.64 3.21 15.82
C CYS A 326 -37.86 2.76 15.02
N LEU A 327 -38.35 3.60 14.12
CA LEU A 327 -39.49 3.27 13.27
C LEU A 327 -39.02 2.39 12.12
N ARG A 328 -38.04 2.87 11.35
CA ARG A 328 -37.60 2.24 10.11
C ARG A 328 -36.10 2.35 9.91
N THR A 329 -35.50 1.32 9.30
CA THR A 329 -34.12 1.32 8.83
C THR A 329 -34.09 1.14 7.32
N PHE A 330 -33.43 2.06 6.63
CA PHE A 330 -33.19 2.03 5.18
C PHE A 330 -31.77 1.54 4.92
N ILE A 331 -31.67 0.50 4.09
CA ILE A 331 -30.43 -0.14 3.69
C ILE A 331 -30.41 -0.11 2.17
N GLY A 332 -29.29 0.28 1.58
CA GLY A 332 -29.18 0.34 0.14
C GLY A 332 -27.96 1.11 -0.35
N HIS A 333 -27.29 1.87 0.51
CA HIS A 333 -26.00 2.44 0.17
C HIS A 333 -24.88 1.42 0.38
N SER A 334 -23.91 1.39 -0.52
CA SER A 334 -22.72 0.52 -0.43
C SER A 334 -21.67 1.08 0.53
N LYS A 335 -21.63 2.42 0.65
CA LYS A 335 -20.69 3.16 1.49
C LYS A 335 -21.43 4.07 2.47
N ALA A 336 -20.65 4.66 3.38
CA ALA A 336 -21.15 5.57 4.41
C ALA A 336 -22.04 6.68 3.81
N VAL A 337 -23.16 6.96 4.48
CA VAL A 337 -24.06 8.05 4.10
C VAL A 337 -23.57 9.33 4.76
N ARG A 338 -23.42 10.41 3.99
CA ARG A 338 -22.81 11.67 4.43
C ARG A 338 -23.81 12.74 4.85
N ASP A 339 -24.91 12.90 4.11
CA ASP A 339 -25.94 13.91 4.37
C ASP A 339 -27.31 13.39 3.92
N ILE A 340 -28.35 14.00 4.48
CA ILE A 340 -29.76 13.68 4.24
C ILE A 340 -30.58 14.96 4.24
N CYS A 341 -31.66 14.99 3.46
CA CYS A 341 -32.60 16.10 3.41
C CYS A 341 -34.02 15.58 3.18
N PHE A 342 -34.99 16.06 3.96
CA PHE A 342 -36.41 15.86 3.68
C PHE A 342 -36.89 16.81 2.57
N ASN A 343 -37.96 16.41 1.87
CA ASN A 343 -38.80 17.34 1.11
C ASN A 343 -39.62 18.23 2.08
N ASN A 344 -40.28 19.27 1.58
CA ASN A 344 -41.02 20.19 2.46
C ASN A 344 -42.20 19.50 3.20
N SER A 345 -42.85 18.53 2.54
CA SER A 345 -43.98 17.77 3.13
C SER A 345 -43.55 16.62 4.07
N GLY A 346 -42.29 16.22 4.04
CA GLY A 346 -41.73 15.08 4.78
C GLY A 346 -42.06 13.68 4.22
N THR A 347 -42.81 13.57 3.12
CA THR A 347 -43.18 12.30 2.47
C THR A 347 -42.01 11.61 1.75
N GLN A 348 -40.98 12.36 1.37
CA GLN A 348 -39.81 11.82 0.69
C GLN A 348 -38.53 12.42 1.30
N PHE A 349 -37.44 11.68 1.20
CA PHE A 349 -36.14 12.21 1.58
C PHE A 349 -35.05 11.75 0.62
N LEU A 350 -34.02 12.58 0.49
CA LEU A 350 -32.83 12.29 -0.28
C LEU A 350 -31.69 11.91 0.66
N SER A 351 -30.88 10.97 0.19
CA SER A 351 -29.64 10.57 0.86
C SER A 351 -28.46 10.67 -0.08
N ALA A 352 -27.37 11.27 0.42
CA ALA A 352 -26.08 11.33 -0.23
C ALA A 352 -25.08 10.42 0.46
N ALA A 353 -24.40 9.57 -0.30
CA ALA A 353 -23.40 8.66 0.22
C ALA A 353 -22.10 8.67 -0.58
N TYR A 354 -21.05 8.13 0.05
CA TYR A 354 -19.72 7.99 -0.56
C TYR A 354 -19.66 6.94 -1.69
N ASP A 355 -20.76 6.23 -1.96
CA ASP A 355 -20.88 5.28 -3.07
C ASP A 355 -21.14 5.96 -4.43
N ARG A 356 -21.18 7.30 -4.46
CA ARG A 356 -21.42 8.13 -5.65
C ARG A 356 -22.88 8.10 -6.12
N TYR A 357 -23.79 7.61 -5.27
CA TYR A 357 -25.21 7.61 -5.52
C TYR A 357 -25.93 8.59 -4.60
N LEU A 358 -26.90 9.26 -5.19
CA LEU A 358 -27.98 9.96 -4.51
C LEU A 358 -29.21 9.08 -4.63
N LYS A 359 -29.87 8.79 -3.52
CA LYS A 359 -31.10 7.97 -3.52
C LYS A 359 -32.26 8.78 -2.98
N LEU A 360 -33.38 8.73 -3.71
CA LEU A 360 -34.66 9.24 -3.25
C LEU A 360 -35.43 8.10 -2.61
N TRP A 361 -35.87 8.32 -1.39
CA TRP A 361 -36.61 7.35 -0.60
C TRP A 361 -37.98 7.90 -0.26
N ASP A 362 -38.96 7.01 -0.28
CA ASP A 362 -40.25 7.25 0.36
C ASP A 362 -40.11 7.01 1.88
N SER A 363 -40.48 8.02 2.68
CA SER A 363 -40.39 7.93 4.14
C SER A 363 -41.44 6.99 4.75
N GLU A 364 -42.57 6.76 4.07
CA GLU A 364 -43.62 5.85 4.53
C GLU A 364 -43.30 4.40 4.16
N THR A 365 -43.23 4.12 2.85
CA THR A 365 -43.10 2.73 2.35
C THR A 365 -41.69 2.19 2.47
N GLY A 366 -40.69 3.06 2.64
CA GLY A 366 -39.29 2.65 2.62
C GLY A 366 -38.73 2.39 1.23
N GLN A 367 -39.50 2.54 0.16
CA GLN A 367 -39.01 2.19 -1.16
C GLN A 367 -38.03 3.25 -1.67
N CYS A 368 -36.99 2.80 -2.36
CA CYS A 368 -36.15 3.72 -3.13
C CYS A 368 -36.87 4.01 -4.44
N ILE A 369 -37.30 5.26 -4.61
CA ILE A 369 -38.06 5.72 -5.77
C ILE A 369 -37.13 5.87 -6.97
N SER A 370 -36.03 6.60 -6.77
CA SER A 370 -35.09 6.95 -7.84
C SER A 370 -33.65 6.94 -7.34
N ARG A 371 -32.72 6.68 -8.26
CA ARG A 371 -31.28 6.73 -8.04
C ARG A 371 -30.67 7.73 -9.02
N PHE A 372 -29.86 8.65 -8.53
CA PHE A 372 -29.13 9.61 -9.34
C PHE A 372 -27.64 9.39 -9.15
N THR A 373 -26.87 9.44 -10.24
CA THR A 373 -25.41 9.31 -10.18
C THR A 373 -24.75 10.23 -11.18
N ASN A 374 -23.64 10.85 -10.75
CA ASN A 374 -22.74 11.59 -11.63
C ASN A 374 -21.33 10.95 -11.61
N ARG A 375 -21.19 9.69 -11.19
CA ARG A 375 -19.89 9.01 -10.97
C ARG A 375 -18.92 9.74 -10.02
N LYS A 376 -19.37 10.79 -9.34
CA LYS A 376 -18.64 11.60 -8.37
C LYS A 376 -19.35 11.54 -7.02
N VAL A 377 -18.62 11.79 -5.94
CA VAL A 377 -19.18 11.69 -4.58
C VAL A 377 -19.97 12.96 -4.25
N PRO A 378 -21.25 12.85 -3.85
CA PRO A 378 -22.00 13.96 -3.27
C PRO A 378 -21.65 14.13 -1.78
N TYR A 379 -21.42 15.38 -1.36
CA TYR A 379 -21.15 15.73 0.05
C TYR A 379 -22.37 16.27 0.77
N CYS A 380 -23.20 17.07 0.10
CA CYS A 380 -24.41 17.64 0.65
C CYS A 380 -25.55 17.59 -0.36
N VAL A 381 -26.78 17.52 0.16
CA VAL A 381 -27.99 17.52 -0.66
C VAL A 381 -29.04 18.39 -0.01
N LYS A 382 -29.70 19.19 -0.83
CA LYS A 382 -30.85 19.99 -0.41
C LYS A 382 -31.94 19.94 -1.47
N PHE A 383 -33.16 19.64 -1.03
CA PHE A 383 -34.34 19.90 -1.82
C PHE A 383 -34.54 21.40 -1.99
N ASN A 384 -35.14 21.80 -3.11
CA ASN A 384 -35.70 23.13 -3.18
C ASN A 384 -36.84 23.25 -2.14
N PRO A 385 -36.76 24.19 -1.19
CA PRO A 385 -37.80 24.44 -0.19
C PRO A 385 -39.04 25.15 -0.76
N ASP A 386 -39.00 25.65 -2.00
CA ASP A 386 -40.17 26.24 -2.67
C ASP A 386 -41.17 25.14 -3.10
N GLU A 387 -42.46 25.31 -2.78
CA GLU A 387 -43.49 24.29 -2.99
C GLU A 387 -43.67 23.94 -4.48
N ASP A 388 -43.60 24.95 -5.34
CA ASP A 388 -43.76 24.81 -6.79
C ASP A 388 -42.64 23.98 -7.45
N LYS A 389 -41.44 24.04 -6.86
CA LYS A 389 -40.20 23.46 -7.42
C LYS A 389 -39.69 22.29 -6.60
N GLN A 390 -40.55 21.64 -5.84
CA GLN A 390 -40.20 20.50 -4.98
C GLN A 390 -39.62 19.30 -5.76
N SER A 391 -39.88 19.21 -7.08
CA SER A 391 -39.29 18.17 -7.94
C SER A 391 -37.79 18.39 -8.21
N LEU A 392 -37.26 19.57 -7.89
CA LEU A 392 -35.85 19.91 -8.10
C LEU A 392 -35.08 19.80 -6.79
N PHE A 393 -33.89 19.24 -6.87
CA PHE A 393 -32.94 19.27 -5.76
C PHE A 393 -31.54 19.59 -6.24
N VAL A 394 -30.70 20.03 -5.31
CA VAL A 394 -29.33 20.42 -5.56
C VAL A 394 -28.39 19.59 -4.71
N ALA A 395 -27.33 19.09 -5.34
CA ALA A 395 -26.28 18.33 -4.68
C ALA A 395 -24.92 19.01 -4.86
N GLY A 396 -24.18 19.18 -3.76
CA GLY A 396 -22.79 19.63 -3.78
C GLY A 396 -21.87 18.44 -3.99
N MET A 397 -21.11 18.43 -5.08
CA MET A 397 -20.28 17.30 -5.47
C MET A 397 -18.81 17.51 -5.08
N SER A 398 -18.06 16.41 -5.05
CA SER A 398 -16.61 16.42 -4.89
C SER A 398 -15.88 17.05 -6.07
N ASP A 399 -16.51 17.05 -7.25
CA ASP A 399 -15.95 17.56 -8.51
C ASP A 399 -16.07 19.08 -8.64
N LYS A 400 -16.16 19.78 -7.50
CA LYS A 400 -16.33 21.24 -7.37
C LYS A 400 -17.66 21.76 -7.88
N LYS A 401 -18.33 21.01 -8.74
CA LYS A 401 -19.64 21.37 -9.26
C LYS A 401 -20.73 21.20 -8.24
N ILE A 402 -21.71 22.08 -8.32
CA ILE A 402 -23.04 21.89 -7.75
C ILE A 402 -23.93 21.42 -8.89
N VAL A 403 -24.69 20.35 -8.69
CA VAL A 403 -25.51 19.75 -9.74
C VAL A 403 -26.96 19.79 -9.30
N GLN A 404 -27.81 20.34 -10.16
CA GLN A 404 -29.26 20.41 -9.99
C GLN A 404 -29.92 19.30 -10.81
N TRP A 405 -30.77 18.53 -10.15
CA TRP A 405 -31.46 17.38 -10.73
C TRP A 405 -32.96 17.61 -10.70
N ASP A 406 -33.65 17.09 -11.71
CA ASP A 406 -35.11 16.89 -11.65
C ASP A 406 -35.42 15.44 -11.30
N ILE A 407 -36.24 15.27 -10.28
CA ILE A 407 -36.65 13.98 -9.73
C ILE A 407 -37.49 13.21 -10.74
N ARG A 408 -38.29 13.91 -11.55
CA ARG A 408 -39.23 13.30 -12.49
C ARG A 408 -38.52 12.68 -13.69
N THR A 409 -37.56 13.41 -14.26
CA THR A 409 -36.81 12.96 -15.43
C THR A 409 -35.59 12.11 -15.05
N GLY A 410 -35.00 12.35 -13.86
CA GLY A 410 -33.74 11.71 -13.51
C GLY A 410 -32.52 12.37 -14.16
N GLU A 411 -32.70 13.49 -14.85
CA GLU A 411 -31.64 14.16 -15.60
C GLU A 411 -31.08 15.38 -14.85
N VAL A 412 -29.86 15.76 -15.21
CA VAL A 412 -29.22 16.99 -14.72
C VAL A 412 -29.81 18.18 -15.48
N VAL A 413 -30.41 19.11 -14.75
CA VAL A 413 -31.01 20.33 -15.31
C VAL A 413 -29.96 21.43 -15.45
N GLN A 414 -29.14 21.64 -14.42
CA GLN A 414 -28.13 22.69 -14.37
C GLN A 414 -26.87 22.24 -13.62
N GLU A 415 -25.73 22.81 -14.00
CA GLU A 415 -24.45 22.66 -13.31
C GLU A 415 -23.86 24.03 -12.96
N TYR A 416 -23.44 24.21 -11.70
CA TYR A 416 -22.74 25.40 -11.22
C TYR A 416 -21.27 25.06 -10.99
N ASP A 417 -20.36 25.66 -11.77
CA ASP A 417 -18.97 25.19 -11.91
C ASP A 417 -17.89 26.17 -11.40
N ARG A 418 -18.28 27.27 -10.75
CA ARG A 418 -17.32 28.33 -10.35
C ARG A 418 -16.49 27.99 -9.10
N HIS A 419 -16.84 26.94 -8.35
CA HIS A 419 -16.06 26.53 -7.18
C HIS A 419 -14.73 25.89 -7.59
N LEU A 420 -13.69 26.10 -6.77
CA LEU A 420 -12.34 25.56 -7.04
C LEU A 420 -12.04 24.30 -6.24
N GLY A 421 -12.83 24.02 -5.20
CA GLY A 421 -12.70 22.87 -4.29
C GLY A 421 -14.03 22.12 -4.15
N ALA A 422 -14.01 21.03 -3.37
CA ALA A 422 -15.22 20.25 -3.10
C ALA A 422 -16.28 21.10 -2.36
N VAL A 423 -17.54 20.96 -2.76
CA VAL A 423 -18.64 21.71 -2.15
C VAL A 423 -19.06 21.01 -0.86
N ASN A 424 -18.95 21.71 0.26
CA ASN A 424 -19.20 21.16 1.59
C ASN A 424 -20.67 21.21 1.98
N THR A 425 -21.30 22.38 1.88
CA THR A 425 -22.71 22.58 2.22
C THR A 425 -23.42 23.54 1.30
N ILE A 426 -24.74 23.37 1.23
CA ILE A 426 -25.66 24.23 0.51
C ILE A 426 -26.79 24.60 1.46
N THR A 427 -27.17 25.87 1.49
CA THR A 427 -28.23 26.40 2.33
C THR A 427 -29.01 27.45 1.54
N PHE A 428 -30.33 27.30 1.46
CA PHE A 428 -31.21 28.26 0.81
C PHE A 428 -31.37 29.52 1.64
N VAL A 429 -31.49 30.67 0.96
CA VAL A 429 -31.55 32.01 1.54
C VAL A 429 -32.50 32.89 0.72
N ASP A 430 -32.97 33.99 1.32
CA ASP A 430 -33.72 35.03 0.60
C ASP A 430 -35.03 34.48 0.02
N GLU A 431 -35.87 33.91 0.90
CA GLU A 431 -37.15 33.29 0.54
C GLU A 431 -36.99 32.27 -0.61
N ASN A 432 -35.93 31.47 -0.54
CA ASN A 432 -35.62 30.37 -1.46
C ASN A 432 -35.19 30.79 -2.87
N ARG A 433 -35.16 32.08 -3.17
CA ARG A 433 -34.67 32.61 -4.46
C ARG A 433 -33.18 32.37 -4.67
N ARG A 434 -32.41 32.36 -3.59
CA ARG A 434 -30.94 32.23 -3.62
C ARG A 434 -30.51 31.05 -2.78
N PHE A 435 -29.32 30.54 -3.06
CA PHE A 435 -28.67 29.61 -2.15
C PHE A 435 -27.21 29.99 -1.96
N VAL A 436 -26.73 29.77 -0.74
CA VAL A 436 -25.35 29.93 -0.36
C VAL A 436 -24.71 28.55 -0.37
N SER A 437 -23.51 28.49 -0.92
CA SER A 437 -22.71 27.29 -0.95
C SER A 437 -21.34 27.57 -0.36
N THR A 438 -20.82 26.60 0.39
CA THR A 438 -19.44 26.61 0.88
C THR A 438 -18.62 25.56 0.18
N SER A 439 -17.35 25.86 0.00
CA SER A 439 -16.39 24.95 -0.62
C SER A 439 -15.12 24.88 0.21
N ASP A 440 -14.34 23.82 -0.02
CA ASP A 440 -13.04 23.64 0.61
C ASP A 440 -11.97 24.66 0.13
N ASP A 441 -12.28 25.40 -0.93
CA ASP A 441 -11.49 26.56 -1.40
C ASP A 441 -11.59 27.79 -0.47
N LYS A 442 -12.21 27.64 0.72
CA LYS A 442 -12.38 28.67 1.75
C LYS A 442 -13.30 29.82 1.32
N SER A 443 -14.11 29.61 0.29
CA SER A 443 -15.05 30.60 -0.21
C SER A 443 -16.49 30.29 0.14
N LEU A 444 -17.26 31.37 0.25
CA LEU A 444 -18.72 31.37 0.27
C LEU A 444 -19.19 31.97 -1.05
N ARG A 445 -19.97 31.20 -1.81
CA ARG A 445 -20.61 31.69 -3.04
C ARG A 445 -22.11 31.71 -2.89
N VAL A 446 -22.71 32.84 -3.26
CA VAL A 446 -24.15 33.04 -3.33
C VAL A 446 -24.58 32.92 -4.78
N TRP A 447 -25.56 32.08 -5.01
CA TRP A 447 -26.12 31.79 -6.33
C TRP A 447 -27.56 32.23 -6.36
N GLU A 448 -27.98 32.67 -7.53
CA GLU A 448 -29.41 32.79 -7.83
C GLU A 448 -29.91 31.46 -8.38
N TRP A 449 -31.12 31.08 -8.00
CA TRP A 449 -31.72 29.82 -8.44
C TRP A 449 -31.82 29.77 -9.97
N ASP A 450 -31.51 28.61 -10.56
CA ASP A 450 -31.46 28.33 -12.02
C ASP A 450 -30.39 29.11 -12.82
N ILE A 451 -29.59 29.97 -12.20
CA ILE A 451 -28.55 30.75 -12.89
C ILE A 451 -27.16 30.25 -12.50
N PRO A 452 -26.38 29.66 -13.42
CA PRO A 452 -25.09 29.02 -13.12
C PRO A 452 -23.93 30.00 -12.83
N VAL A 453 -24.23 31.29 -12.65
CA VAL A 453 -23.26 32.34 -12.35
C VAL A 453 -23.45 32.78 -10.91
N ASP A 454 -22.35 32.89 -10.16
CA ASP A 454 -22.41 33.34 -8.78
C ASP A 454 -22.71 34.84 -8.74
N PHE A 455 -23.75 35.19 -8.00
CA PHE A 455 -24.13 36.58 -7.75
C PHE A 455 -23.08 37.27 -6.86
N LYS A 456 -22.54 36.53 -5.89
CA LYS A 456 -21.58 37.07 -4.94
C LYS A 456 -20.56 36.03 -4.51
N TYR A 457 -19.29 36.43 -4.66
CA TYR A 457 -18.12 35.71 -4.19
C TYR A 457 -17.57 36.37 -2.90
N ILE A 458 -17.38 35.57 -1.85
CA ILE A 458 -16.79 35.99 -0.59
C ILE A 458 -15.62 35.06 -0.28
N ALA A 459 -14.41 35.60 -0.36
CA ALA A 459 -13.20 34.94 0.12
C ALA A 459 -12.25 36.01 0.67
N GLU A 460 -11.84 35.84 1.91
CA GLU A 460 -10.74 36.61 2.51
C GLU A 460 -9.57 35.65 2.78
N PRO A 461 -8.30 36.07 2.63
CA PRO A 461 -7.15 35.20 2.93
C PRO A 461 -7.13 34.66 4.36
N SER A 462 -7.76 35.36 5.30
CA SER A 462 -7.94 34.95 6.70
C SER A 462 -9.02 33.90 6.90
N MET A 463 -9.96 33.75 5.96
CA MET A 463 -11.05 32.77 6.07
C MET A 463 -10.51 31.35 5.95
N HIS A 464 -11.20 30.42 6.59
CA HIS A 464 -10.92 28.99 6.49
C HIS A 464 -12.13 28.27 5.88
N SER A 465 -11.94 26.98 5.56
CA SER A 465 -13.01 26.14 5.04
C SER A 465 -14.18 26.13 6.02
N MET A 466 -15.41 26.19 5.48
CA MET A 466 -16.64 26.29 6.24
C MET A 466 -17.51 25.06 5.96
N PRO A 467 -17.40 24.00 6.79
CA PRO A 467 -17.99 22.72 6.46
C PRO A 467 -19.45 22.58 6.85
N ALA A 468 -19.98 23.50 7.65
CA ALA A 468 -21.38 23.52 8.05
C ALA A 468 -21.93 24.95 8.05
N VAL A 469 -23.04 25.13 7.35
CA VAL A 469 -23.77 26.41 7.29
C VAL A 469 -25.25 26.19 7.59
N THR A 470 -25.77 26.98 8.52
CA THR A 470 -27.18 26.94 8.90
C THR A 470 -27.79 28.35 8.84
N LEU A 471 -29.00 28.43 8.32
CA LEU A 471 -29.79 29.66 8.28
C LEU A 471 -30.50 29.85 9.63
N SER A 472 -30.55 31.09 10.13
CA SER A 472 -31.34 31.40 11.32
C SER A 472 -32.85 31.26 11.06
N PRO A 473 -33.66 30.92 12.08
CA PRO A 473 -35.12 30.78 11.94
C PRO A 473 -35.81 32.03 11.36
N ASN A 474 -35.26 33.22 11.60
CA ASN A 474 -35.77 34.48 11.04
C ASN A 474 -35.29 34.80 9.61
N GLY A 475 -34.46 33.95 8.99
CA GLY A 475 -33.91 34.13 7.65
C GLY A 475 -32.92 35.28 7.50
N LYS A 476 -32.50 35.95 8.58
CA LYS A 476 -31.64 37.15 8.53
C LYS A 476 -30.15 36.86 8.60
N TRP A 477 -29.75 35.72 9.16
CA TRP A 477 -28.36 35.42 9.47
C TRP A 477 -27.98 34.01 9.04
N LEU A 478 -26.73 33.84 8.65
CA LEU A 478 -26.12 32.56 8.36
C LEU A 478 -25.06 32.30 9.42
N ALA A 479 -25.19 31.21 10.16
CA ALA A 479 -24.12 30.68 10.99
C ALA A 479 -23.26 29.75 10.15
N CYS A 480 -22.02 30.17 9.91
CA CYS A 480 -21.03 29.38 9.21
C CYS A 480 -19.99 28.90 10.23
N GLN A 481 -19.90 27.60 10.42
CA GLN A 481 -18.84 27.00 11.22
C GLN A 481 -17.54 27.06 10.42
N SER A 482 -16.55 27.77 10.92
CA SER A 482 -15.23 27.88 10.32
C SER A 482 -14.25 26.92 11.01
N MET A 483 -13.38 26.30 10.23
CA MET A 483 -12.36 25.37 10.73
C MET A 483 -11.33 26.03 11.67
N ASP A 484 -11.30 27.37 11.77
CA ASP A 484 -10.46 28.14 12.70
C ASP A 484 -11.01 28.18 14.14
N ASN A 485 -11.89 27.24 14.51
CA ASN A 485 -12.54 27.14 15.83
C ASN A 485 -13.48 28.32 16.15
N GLN A 486 -14.07 28.93 15.11
CA GLN A 486 -15.00 30.06 15.25
C GLN A 486 -16.29 29.80 14.46
N ILE A 487 -17.41 30.33 14.97
CA ILE A 487 -18.65 30.45 14.19
C ILE A 487 -18.73 31.88 13.70
N LEU A 488 -18.74 32.04 12.38
CA LEU A 488 -18.80 33.30 11.68
C LEU A 488 -20.23 33.57 11.21
N ILE A 489 -20.73 34.77 11.49
CA ILE A 489 -22.10 35.16 11.16
C ILE A 489 -22.15 36.07 9.95
N PHE A 490 -22.82 35.64 8.88
CA PHE A 490 -23.06 36.44 7.68
C PHE A 490 -24.51 36.95 7.65
N GLY A 491 -24.73 38.19 7.20
CA GLY A 491 -26.09 38.70 6.98
C GLY A 491 -26.69 38.12 5.70
N ALA A 492 -27.88 37.51 5.78
CA ALA A 492 -28.45 36.69 4.71
C ALA A 492 -29.25 37.49 3.65
N GLN A 493 -29.79 38.66 3.99
CA GLN A 493 -30.82 39.30 3.15
C GLN A 493 -30.30 40.00 1.88
N ASN A 494 -29.08 40.54 1.84
CA ASN A 494 -28.64 41.28 0.65
C ASN A 494 -27.12 41.45 0.55
N ARG A 495 -26.49 41.97 1.60
CA ARG A 495 -25.07 42.33 1.53
C ARG A 495 -24.12 41.20 1.88
N PHE A 496 -24.58 40.04 2.36
CA PHE A 496 -23.75 38.87 2.70
C PHE A 496 -22.40 39.26 3.31
N ARG A 497 -22.44 40.17 4.29
CA ARG A 497 -21.25 40.70 4.95
C ARG A 497 -21.12 40.05 6.31
N LEU A 498 -19.89 39.67 6.65
CA LEU A 498 -19.54 39.17 7.97
C LEU A 498 -19.84 40.24 9.04
N ASN A 499 -20.60 39.86 10.05
CA ASN A 499 -20.85 40.70 11.21
C ASN A 499 -19.73 40.52 12.24
N LYS A 500 -18.76 41.44 12.23
CA LYS A 500 -17.60 41.40 13.14
C LYS A 500 -17.95 41.43 14.63
N LYS A 501 -19.16 41.89 14.99
CA LYS A 501 -19.64 41.90 16.39
C LYS A 501 -20.12 40.53 16.87
N LYS A 502 -20.42 39.61 15.95
CA LYS A 502 -21.01 38.29 16.22
C LYS A 502 -20.05 37.21 15.76
N ILE A 503 -19.09 36.92 16.63
CA ILE A 503 -18.11 35.84 16.44
C ILE A 503 -18.16 34.98 17.70
N PHE A 504 -18.45 33.69 17.54
CA PHE A 504 -18.51 32.76 18.66
C PHE A 504 -17.23 31.93 18.69
N LYS A 505 -16.54 31.99 19.83
CA LYS A 505 -15.27 31.27 20.08
C LYS A 505 -15.40 30.42 21.33
N GLY A 506 -14.43 29.53 21.53
CA GLY A 506 -14.35 28.67 22.72
C GLY A 506 -14.83 27.23 22.49
N HIS A 507 -14.92 26.81 21.23
CA HIS A 507 -15.15 25.42 20.85
C HIS A 507 -13.99 24.91 20.00
N MET A 508 -13.79 23.59 19.93
CA MET A 508 -12.75 22.99 19.10
C MET A 508 -13.38 22.18 17.97
N VAL A 509 -13.11 22.57 16.74
CA VAL A 509 -13.77 22.09 15.52
C VAL A 509 -12.79 21.68 14.43
N ALA A 510 -11.51 22.06 14.54
CA ALA A 510 -10.49 21.81 13.53
C ALA A 510 -10.58 20.40 12.92
N GLY A 511 -10.90 20.34 11.61
CA GLY A 511 -10.99 19.10 10.84
C GLY A 511 -12.36 18.41 10.83
N TYR A 512 -13.36 18.93 11.54
CA TYR A 512 -14.70 18.33 11.65
C TYR A 512 -15.79 19.26 11.11
N ALA A 513 -16.82 18.65 10.53
CA ALA A 513 -17.98 19.38 10.02
C ALA A 513 -19.11 19.37 11.04
N CYS A 514 -18.93 20.09 12.16
CA CYS A 514 -19.97 20.12 13.19
C CYS A 514 -21.10 21.07 12.80
N GLN A 515 -22.32 20.56 12.71
CA GLN A 515 -23.48 21.37 12.42
C GLN A 515 -23.76 22.33 13.59
N VAL A 516 -24.12 23.56 13.21
CA VAL A 516 -24.53 24.63 14.11
C VAL A 516 -26.03 24.80 13.96
N ASP A 517 -26.71 25.12 15.04
CA ASP A 517 -28.12 25.48 14.99
C ASP A 517 -28.45 26.64 15.94
N PHE A 518 -29.59 27.26 15.71
CA PHE A 518 -30.11 28.35 16.52
C PHE A 518 -31.27 27.86 17.37
N SER A 519 -31.45 28.46 18.54
CA SER A 519 -32.75 28.34 19.20
C SER A 519 -33.84 29.03 18.35
N PRO A 520 -35.09 28.55 18.38
CA PRO A 520 -36.19 29.13 17.62
C PRO A 520 -36.40 30.63 17.83
N ASP A 521 -36.21 31.10 19.07
CA ASP A 521 -36.31 32.51 19.47
C ASP A 521 -35.04 33.34 19.14
N MET A 522 -34.00 32.68 18.61
CA MET A 522 -32.69 33.25 18.33
C MET A 522 -31.91 33.73 19.57
N SER A 523 -32.29 33.30 20.78
CA SER A 523 -31.56 33.62 22.01
C SER A 523 -30.21 32.89 22.11
N TYR A 524 -30.10 31.68 21.57
CA TYR A 524 -28.93 30.82 21.71
C TYR A 524 -28.43 30.29 20.37
N VAL A 525 -27.13 30.02 20.31
CA VAL A 525 -26.47 29.28 19.23
C VAL A 525 -25.87 28.03 19.84
N VAL A 526 -26.02 26.91 19.15
CA VAL A 526 -25.53 25.62 19.60
C VAL A 526 -24.61 25.02 18.56
N SER A 527 -23.51 24.42 19.01
CA SER A 527 -22.66 23.58 18.16
C SER A 527 -22.06 22.41 18.94
N GLY A 528 -21.70 21.38 18.19
CA GLY A 528 -20.87 20.29 18.70
C GLY A 528 -19.37 20.56 18.55
N ASP A 529 -18.58 19.88 19.37
CA ASP A 529 -17.11 19.93 19.39
C ASP A 529 -16.46 18.59 19.04
N ALA A 530 -15.19 18.66 18.65
CA ALA A 530 -14.29 17.53 18.52
C ALA A 530 -14.17 16.69 19.82
N ASP A 531 -14.23 17.35 20.98
CA ASP A 531 -14.19 16.70 22.30
C ASP A 531 -15.51 16.01 22.69
N GLY A 532 -16.53 16.03 21.82
CA GLY A 532 -17.86 15.50 22.13
C GLY A 532 -18.69 16.41 23.03
N LYS A 533 -18.28 17.67 23.19
CA LYS A 533 -18.98 18.66 24.00
C LYS A 533 -20.03 19.38 23.14
N LEU A 534 -21.16 19.67 23.74
CA LEU A 534 -22.17 20.60 23.23
C LEU A 534 -21.87 21.97 23.84
N ASN A 535 -21.56 22.94 22.99
CA ASN A 535 -21.34 24.31 23.40
C ASN A 535 -22.56 25.15 23.02
N ILE A 536 -22.99 25.97 23.98
CA ILE A 536 -24.13 26.87 23.83
C ILE A 536 -23.69 28.29 24.13
N TRP A 537 -23.89 29.19 23.17
CA TRP A 537 -23.61 30.60 23.30
C TRP A 537 -24.89 31.40 23.40
N ASP A 538 -24.84 32.49 24.16
CA ASP A 538 -25.87 33.53 24.09
C ASP A 538 -25.66 34.37 22.82
N TRP A 539 -26.68 34.42 21.96
CA TRP A 539 -26.65 35.19 20.73
C TRP A 539 -26.40 36.67 20.97
N LYS A 540 -26.96 37.27 22.04
CA LYS A 540 -26.85 38.70 22.31
C LYS A 540 -25.46 39.09 22.78
N THR A 541 -24.90 38.37 23.75
CA THR A 541 -23.60 38.70 24.36
C THR A 541 -22.41 38.00 23.71
N THR A 542 -22.65 37.02 22.82
CA THR A 542 -21.64 36.16 22.18
C THR A 542 -20.76 35.38 23.13
N LYS A 543 -21.13 35.33 24.42
CA LYS A 543 -20.40 34.59 25.44
C LYS A 543 -20.83 33.14 25.41
N LEU A 544 -19.86 32.24 25.60
CA LEU A 544 -20.14 30.84 25.85
C LEU A 544 -20.84 30.74 27.20
N TYR A 545 -22.09 30.27 27.19
CA TYR A 545 -22.94 30.24 28.37
C TYR A 545 -22.84 28.88 29.08
N HIS A 546 -22.93 27.80 28.30
CA HIS A 546 -22.91 26.45 28.85
C HIS A 546 -22.13 25.48 27.96
N ARG A 547 -21.53 24.47 28.61
CA ARG A 547 -20.75 23.41 27.97
C ARG A 547 -21.14 22.10 28.61
N ILE A 548 -21.78 21.23 27.84
CA ILE A 548 -22.27 19.93 28.27
C ILE A 548 -21.41 18.86 27.60
N LYS A 549 -20.89 17.89 28.36
CA LYS A 549 -20.23 16.73 27.74
C LYS A 549 -21.33 15.80 27.22
N ALA A 550 -21.58 15.84 25.92
CA ALA A 550 -22.70 15.13 25.31
C ALA A 550 -22.28 13.71 24.86
N HIS A 551 -21.15 13.58 24.19
CA HIS A 551 -20.67 12.34 23.60
C HIS A 551 -19.24 12.02 24.06
N ASP A 552 -18.84 10.75 23.98
CA ASP A 552 -17.46 10.34 24.29
C ASP A 552 -16.50 10.56 23.11
N LYS A 553 -17.06 10.64 21.90
CA LYS A 553 -16.37 11.01 20.66
C LYS A 553 -16.91 12.36 20.15
N VAL A 554 -16.35 12.83 19.04
CA VAL A 554 -16.77 14.04 18.32
C VAL A 554 -18.30 14.15 18.21
N CYS A 555 -18.85 15.29 18.61
CA CYS A 555 -20.26 15.65 18.45
C CYS A 555 -20.42 16.37 17.11
N ILE A 556 -21.01 15.70 16.11
CA ILE A 556 -21.05 16.20 14.74
C ILE A 556 -22.28 17.06 14.43
N SER A 557 -23.41 16.82 15.09
CA SER A 557 -24.60 17.66 14.88
C SER A 557 -25.26 17.96 16.20
N ALA A 558 -25.74 19.19 16.30
CA ALA A 558 -26.61 19.66 17.35
C ALA A 558 -27.76 20.41 16.68
N LEU A 559 -28.98 19.96 16.94
CA LEU A 559 -30.21 20.57 16.42
C LEU A 559 -31.08 20.98 17.59
N TRP A 560 -31.63 22.19 17.53
CA TRP A 560 -32.66 22.64 18.46
C TRP A 560 -34.02 22.22 17.93
N HIS A 561 -34.91 21.78 18.81
CA HIS A 561 -36.27 21.45 18.39
C HIS A 561 -37.04 22.73 18.01
N PRO A 562 -37.64 22.84 16.80
CA PRO A 562 -38.27 24.08 16.33
C PRO A 562 -39.39 24.64 17.22
N HIS A 563 -40.17 23.75 17.85
CA HIS A 563 -41.34 24.15 18.67
C HIS A 563 -41.07 24.17 20.16
N GLU A 564 -40.03 23.48 20.62
CA GLU A 564 -39.82 23.28 22.05
C GLU A 564 -38.70 24.16 22.54
N THR A 565 -38.87 24.68 23.75
CA THR A 565 -38.03 25.74 24.29
C THR A 565 -36.66 25.26 24.73
N SER A 566 -36.55 24.03 25.23
CA SER A 566 -35.32 23.49 25.83
C SER A 566 -34.74 22.27 25.14
N LYS A 567 -35.49 21.63 24.24
CA LYS A 567 -35.04 20.35 23.68
C LYS A 567 -33.98 20.51 22.60
N VAL A 568 -32.84 19.86 22.81
CA VAL A 568 -31.73 19.80 21.87
C VAL A 568 -31.38 18.35 21.58
N ILE A 569 -31.17 18.04 20.30
CA ILE A 569 -30.79 16.72 19.84
C ILE A 569 -29.35 16.77 19.35
N THR A 570 -28.51 15.90 19.89
CA THR A 570 -27.10 15.81 19.51
C THR A 570 -26.79 14.44 18.93
N CYS A 571 -25.83 14.38 18.01
CA CYS A 571 -25.23 13.11 17.61
C CYS A 571 -23.72 13.16 17.54
N GLY A 572 -23.13 12.00 17.77
CA GLY A 572 -21.70 11.81 17.74
C GLY A 572 -21.23 10.65 16.89
N TRP A 573 -19.92 10.61 16.73
CA TRP A 573 -19.22 9.49 16.09
C TRP A 573 -19.13 8.24 16.98
N ASP A 574 -19.67 8.31 18.20
CA ASP A 574 -19.93 7.17 19.09
C ASP A 574 -21.11 6.29 18.60
N GLY A 575 -21.85 6.76 17.59
CA GLY A 575 -23.00 6.04 17.03
C GLY A 575 -24.29 6.25 17.84
N GLN A 576 -24.26 7.17 18.81
CA GLN A 576 -25.41 7.51 19.65
C GLN A 576 -26.03 8.83 19.21
N ILE A 577 -27.34 8.92 19.42
CA ILE A 577 -28.08 10.17 19.34
C ILE A 577 -28.66 10.42 20.73
N LYS A 578 -28.53 11.64 21.25
CA LYS A 578 -28.95 11.99 22.59
C LYS A 578 -29.93 13.16 22.53
N LEU A 579 -31.00 13.05 23.33
CA LEU A 579 -31.98 14.11 23.54
C LEU A 579 -31.72 14.77 24.89
N TRP A 580 -31.64 16.09 24.89
CA TRP A 580 -31.40 16.93 26.05
C TRP A 580 -32.59 17.86 26.30
N ASP A 581 -32.87 18.19 27.57
CA ASP A 581 -33.95 19.10 28.02
C ASP A 581 -33.62 19.76 29.36
#